data_AF-G5GIF8-F1
#
_entry.id   AF-G5GIF8-F1
#
_cell.length_a   1.000
_cell.length_b   1.000
_cell.length_c   1.000
_cell.angle_alpha   90.00
_cell.angle_beta   90.00
_cell.angle_gamma   90.00
#
_symmetry.space_group_name_H-M   'P 1'
#
loop_
_entity.id
_entity.type
_entity.pdbx_description
1 polymer ?
#
loop_
_entity_poly.entity_id
_entity_poly.type
_entity_poly.pdbx_seq_one_letter_code
_entity_poly.pdbx_strand_id
1 'polypeptide(L)'
;MARYKGMKKKKLLFFIDILTTILLIIQVQSMLVFSIKYFSHLKDFLVQTYFAGYVFYGISGVIERSTYRDIYPWIQFIVFCFNIYAAMVKLKDIHNKELVKGIYGYFLIFNVVFVVLKIFEFYFYLDILTHA
;
A
#
# COMPACT_ATOMS: atom_id res chain seq x y z
N MET A 1 -20.78 -18.21 20.99
CA MET A 1 -19.68 -18.39 20.00
C MET A 1 -19.63 -17.31 18.91
N ALA A 2 -20.75 -16.92 18.28
CA ALA A 2 -20.76 -15.93 17.18
C ALA A 2 -20.16 -14.55 17.55
N ARG A 3 -20.46 -14.03 18.75
CA ARG A 3 -19.94 -12.76 19.26
C ARG A 3 -18.40 -12.73 19.39
N TYR A 4 -17.79 -13.84 19.80
CA TYR A 4 -16.33 -13.99 19.92
C TYR A 4 -15.63 -14.02 18.55
N LYS A 5 -16.24 -14.70 17.57
CA LYS A 5 -15.76 -14.75 16.18
C LYS A 5 -15.79 -13.35 15.53
N GLY A 6 -16.85 -12.57 15.81
CA GLY A 6 -16.96 -11.17 15.37
C GLY A 6 -15.87 -10.25 15.92
N MET A 7 -15.50 -10.38 17.20
CA MET A 7 -14.43 -9.57 17.80
C MET A 7 -13.04 -9.88 17.22
N LYS A 8 -12.73 -11.16 16.96
CA LYS A 8 -11.47 -11.55 16.30
C LYS A 8 -11.34 -10.96 14.90
N LYS A 9 -12.42 -10.99 14.12
CA LYS A 9 -12.46 -10.40 12.76
C LYS A 9 -12.19 -8.90 12.79
N LYS A 10 -12.81 -8.16 13.73
CA LYS A 10 -12.59 -6.70 13.87
C LYS A 10 -11.14 -6.37 14.26
N LYS A 11 -10.53 -7.13 15.17
CA LYS A 11 -9.12 -6.96 15.55
C LYS A 11 -8.17 -7.22 14.39
N LEU A 12 -8.42 -8.26 13.59
CA LEU A 12 -7.63 -8.57 12.40
C LEU A 12 -7.70 -7.41 11.38
N LEU A 13 -8.90 -6.92 11.06
CA LEU A 13 -9.08 -5.81 10.13
C LEU A 13 -8.33 -4.55 10.60
N PHE A 14 -8.42 -4.23 11.90
CA PHE A 14 -7.70 -3.09 12.46
C PHE A 14 -6.18 -3.26 12.39
N PHE A 15 -5.67 -4.47 12.60
CA PHE A 15 -4.25 -4.77 12.44
C PHE A 15 -3.78 -4.57 10.99
N ILE A 16 -4.57 -5.04 10.02
CA ILE A 16 -4.30 -4.83 8.59
C ILE A 16 -4.28 -3.33 8.28
N ASP A 17 -5.23 -2.56 8.81
CA ASP A 17 -5.30 -1.11 8.58
C ASP A 17 -4.05 -0.37 9.08
N ILE A 18 -3.55 -0.74 10.26
CA ILE A 18 -2.31 -0.17 10.82
C ILE A 18 -1.12 -0.51 9.92
N LEU A 19 -0.96 -1.79 9.55
CA LEU A 19 0.14 -2.21 8.67
C LEU A 19 0.09 -1.48 7.33
N THR A 20 -1.09 -1.36 6.75
CA THR A 20 -1.32 -0.66 5.48
C THR A 20 -0.91 0.81 5.58
N THR A 21 -1.30 1.46 6.68
CA THR A 21 -0.95 2.86 6.94
C THR A 21 0.57 3.02 7.05
N ILE A 22 1.25 2.12 7.77
CA ILE A 22 2.72 2.13 7.88
C ILE A 22 3.38 1.97 6.51
N LEU A 23 2.93 1.00 5.71
CA LEU A 23 3.47 0.77 4.37
C LEU A 23 3.24 1.96 3.43
N LEU A 24 2.06 2.59 3.49
CA LEU A 24 1.78 3.81 2.73
C LEU A 24 2.69 4.97 3.14
N ILE A 25 2.92 5.16 4.45
CA ILE A 25 3.82 6.22 4.93
C ILE A 25 5.24 5.99 4.39
N ILE A 26 5.74 4.74 4.44
CA ILE A 26 7.06 4.40 3.89
C ILE A 26 7.11 4.75 2.39
N GLN A 27 6.10 4.33 1.64
CA GLN A 27 6.02 4.57 0.20
C GLN A 27 5.98 6.08 -0.14
N VAL A 28 5.09 6.85 0.52
CA VAL A 28 4.97 8.30 0.32
C VAL A 28 6.27 9.01 0.70
N GLN A 29 6.91 8.61 1.80
CA GLN A 29 8.18 9.19 2.23
C GLN A 29 9.28 8.96 1.20
N SER A 30 9.39 7.75 0.66
CA SER A 30 10.36 7.42 -0.39
C SER A 30 10.09 8.15 -1.71
N MET A 31 8.82 8.25 -2.12
CA MET A 31 8.39 9.05 -3.26
C MET A 31 8.75 10.54 -3.09
N LEU A 32 8.52 11.11 -1.91
CA LEU A 32 8.90 12.50 -1.61
C LEU A 32 10.40 12.72 -1.69
N VAL A 33 11.21 11.84 -1.09
CA VAL A 33 12.68 11.95 -1.16
C VAL A 33 13.18 11.86 -2.59
N PHE A 34 12.65 10.91 -3.37
CA PHE A 34 12.98 10.82 -4.79
C PHE A 34 12.63 12.11 -5.54
N SER A 35 11.43 12.62 -5.31
CA SER A 35 10.92 13.84 -5.96
C SER A 35 11.76 15.07 -5.61
N ILE A 36 12.18 15.23 -4.36
CA ILE A 36 13.06 16.33 -3.94
C ILE A 36 14.41 16.21 -4.63
N LYS A 37 14.98 14.99 -4.70
CA LYS A 37 16.31 14.78 -5.29
C LYS A 37 16.35 15.04 -6.80
N TYR A 38 15.25 14.74 -7.50
CA TYR A 38 15.15 14.89 -8.96
C TYR A 38 14.19 16.00 -9.38
N PHE A 39 13.93 16.98 -8.50
CA PHE A 39 12.87 17.97 -8.69
C PHE A 39 12.92 18.69 -10.05
N SER A 40 14.12 19.07 -10.51
CA SER A 40 14.33 19.73 -11.81
C SER A 40 14.03 18.86 -13.02
N HIS A 41 14.07 17.54 -12.87
CA HIS A 41 13.90 16.55 -13.93
C HIS A 41 12.60 15.77 -13.83
N LEU A 42 11.77 16.01 -12.80
CA LEU A 42 10.49 15.32 -12.59
C LEU A 42 9.57 15.37 -13.81
N LYS A 43 9.55 16.51 -14.52
CA LYS A 43 8.75 16.70 -15.75
C LYS A 43 9.19 15.81 -16.91
N ASP A 44 10.44 15.34 -16.88
CA ASP A 44 11.05 14.52 -17.92
C ASP A 44 10.94 13.01 -17.57
N PHE A 45 10.47 12.66 -16.36
CA PHE A 45 10.26 11.28 -15.96
C PHE A 45 8.94 10.72 -16.50
N LEU A 46 9.04 9.59 -17.20
CA LEU A 46 7.88 8.74 -17.47
C LEU A 46 7.39 8.14 -16.14
N VAL A 47 6.08 7.98 -16.00
CA VAL A 47 5.44 7.46 -14.77
C VAL A 47 6.05 6.12 -14.35
N GLN A 48 6.33 5.25 -15.32
CA GLN A 48 7.01 3.96 -15.11
C GLN A 48 8.39 4.13 -14.46
N THR A 49 9.21 5.05 -14.98
CA THR A 49 10.55 5.33 -14.45
C THR A 49 10.48 5.93 -13.04
N TYR A 50 9.44 6.72 -12.74
CA TYR A 50 9.18 7.21 -11.39
C TYR A 50 8.89 6.07 -10.40
N PHE A 51 7.97 5.16 -10.76
CA PHE A 51 7.61 4.01 -9.92
C PHE A 51 8.77 3.02 -9.75
N ALA A 52 9.63 2.85 -10.75
CA ALA A 52 10.85 2.06 -10.63
C ALA A 52 11.92 2.75 -9.77
N GLY A 53 12.02 4.08 -9.85
CA GLY A 53 13.06 4.87 -9.20
C GLY A 53 12.89 5.00 -7.69
N TYR A 54 11.67 5.28 -7.21
CA TYR A 54 11.46 5.68 -5.82
C TYR A 54 11.84 4.59 -4.79
N VAL A 55 11.81 3.32 -5.19
CA VAL A 55 12.17 2.16 -4.34
C VAL A 55 13.61 2.26 -3.82
N PHE A 56 14.49 2.94 -4.56
CA PHE A 56 15.89 3.15 -4.17
C PHE A 56 16.10 4.35 -3.23
N TYR A 57 15.04 5.06 -2.83
CA TYR A 57 15.11 6.30 -2.05
C TYR A 57 14.33 6.22 -0.74
N GLY A 58 14.64 7.15 0.17
CA GLY A 58 14.01 7.22 1.50
C GLY A 58 14.16 5.91 2.28
N ILE A 59 13.12 5.56 3.04
CA ILE A 59 13.08 4.34 3.84
C ILE A 59 13.10 3.09 2.94
N SER A 60 12.36 3.07 1.83
CA SER A 60 12.42 1.95 0.85
C SER A 60 13.85 1.70 0.37
N GLY A 61 14.61 2.74 0.07
CA GLY A 61 16.01 2.60 -0.37
C GLY A 61 16.97 2.15 0.72
N VAL A 62 16.65 2.39 1.99
CA VAL A 62 17.40 1.81 3.13
C VAL A 62 17.08 0.33 3.25
N ILE A 63 15.80 -0.04 3.11
CA ILE A 63 15.36 -1.44 3.15
C ILE A 63 15.96 -2.24 1.99
N GLU A 64 15.94 -1.69 0.77
CA GLU A 64 16.49 -2.31 -0.44
C GLU A 64 17.99 -2.63 -0.30
N ARG A 65 18.74 -1.81 0.46
CA ARG A 65 20.17 -2.00 0.72
C ARG A 65 20.46 -2.81 1.99
N SER A 66 19.42 -3.31 2.66
CA SER A 66 19.54 -4.07 3.90
C SER A 66 19.31 -5.57 3.67
N THR A 67 19.46 -6.36 4.74
CA THR A 67 19.10 -7.80 4.74
C THR A 67 17.60 -8.05 4.53
N TYR A 68 16.76 -7.01 4.63
CA TYR A 68 15.31 -7.11 4.44
C TYR A 68 14.86 -6.88 2.99
N ARG A 69 15.81 -6.72 2.05
CA ARG A 69 15.54 -6.49 0.62
C ARG A 69 14.47 -7.42 0.05
N ASP A 70 14.65 -8.72 0.25
CA ASP A 70 13.71 -9.71 -0.31
C ASP A 70 12.46 -9.85 0.56
N ILE A 71 12.57 -9.64 1.87
CA ILE A 71 11.48 -9.84 2.83
C ILE A 71 10.42 -8.73 2.70
N TYR A 72 10.83 -7.51 2.43
CA TYR A 72 9.93 -6.37 2.39
C TYR A 72 8.87 -6.45 1.27
N PRO A 73 9.22 -6.80 0.00
CA PRO A 73 8.23 -7.07 -1.04
C PRO A 73 7.23 -8.17 -0.66
N TRP A 74 7.68 -9.24 -0.01
CA TRP A 74 6.79 -10.30 0.48
C TRP A 74 5.78 -9.78 1.52
N ILE A 75 6.23 -8.94 2.46
CA ILE A 75 5.33 -8.30 3.44
C ILE A 75 4.31 -7.40 2.72
N GLN A 76 4.76 -6.58 1.76
CA GLN A 76 3.87 -5.73 0.98
C GLN A 76 2.81 -6.55 0.22
N PHE A 77 3.21 -7.67 -0.38
CA PHE A 77 2.30 -8.57 -1.09
C PHE A 77 1.26 -9.22 -0.17
N ILE A 78 1.68 -9.70 1.01
CA ILE A 78 0.76 -10.28 2.00
C ILE A 78 -0.25 -9.22 2.46
N VAL A 79 0.21 -8.01 2.77
CA VAL A 79 -0.66 -6.91 3.19
C VAL A 79 -1.59 -6.48 2.05
N PHE A 80 -1.14 -6.52 0.79
CA PHE A 80 -1.98 -6.26 -0.38
C PHE A 80 -3.14 -7.24 -0.48
N CYS A 81 -2.87 -8.54 -0.38
CA CYS A 81 -3.91 -9.58 -0.38
C CYS A 81 -4.94 -9.37 0.74
N PHE A 82 -4.46 -9.04 1.95
CA PHE A 82 -5.35 -8.77 3.08
C PHE A 82 -6.15 -7.48 2.92
N ASN A 83 -5.61 -6.46 2.24
CA ASN A 83 -6.33 -5.23 1.96
C ASN A 83 -7.49 -5.41 1.00
N ILE A 84 -7.35 -6.26 -0.02
CA ILE A 84 -8.46 -6.59 -0.92
C ILE A 84 -9.64 -7.14 -0.10
N TYR A 85 -9.37 -8.09 0.79
CA TYR A 85 -10.39 -8.64 1.69
C TYR A 85 -10.97 -7.57 2.62
N ALA A 86 -10.12 -6.77 3.27
CA ALA A 86 -10.54 -5.75 4.21
C ALA A 86 -11.42 -4.67 3.54
N ALA A 87 -11.06 -4.25 2.33
CA ALA A 87 -11.83 -3.30 1.54
C ALA A 87 -13.21 -3.87 1.16
N MET A 88 -13.28 -5.12 0.69
CA MET A 88 -14.55 -5.78 0.37
C MET A 88 -15.47 -5.89 1.60
N VAL A 89 -14.93 -6.28 2.75
CA VAL A 89 -15.72 -6.38 4.00
C VAL A 89 -16.26 -5.00 4.39
N LYS A 90 -15.41 -3.97 4.37
CA LYS A 90 -15.82 -2.60 4.72
C LYS A 90 -16.85 -2.02 3.74
N LEU A 91 -16.70 -2.27 2.44
CA LEU A 91 -17.66 -1.83 1.42
C LEU A 91 -19.04 -2.48 1.64
N LYS A 92 -19.08 -3.78 1.98
CA LYS A 92 -20.33 -4.48 2.31
C LYS A 92 -20.98 -3.91 3.57
N ASP A 93 -20.18 -3.59 4.59
CA ASP A 93 -20.68 -2.99 5.85
C ASP A 93 -21.23 -1.56 5.63
N ILE A 94 -20.64 -0.78 4.70
CA ILE A 94 -21.19 0.52 4.25
C ILE A 94 -22.53 0.33 3.55
N HIS A 95 -22.61 -0.63 2.63
CA HIS A 95 -23.83 -0.90 1.86
C HIS A 95 -25.00 -1.29 2.78
N ASN A 96 -24.71 -2.03 3.85
CA ASN A 96 -25.69 -2.42 4.87
C ASN A 96 -26.05 -1.30 5.86
N LYS A 97 -25.56 -0.06 5.66
CA LYS A 97 -25.76 1.12 6.53
C LYS A 97 -25.35 0.91 8.00
N GLU A 98 -24.58 -0.14 8.30
CA GLU A 98 -24.54 -0.65 9.67
C GLU A 98 -23.52 0.04 10.57
N LEU A 99 -22.48 0.72 10.07
CA LEU A 99 -21.59 1.61 10.84
C LEU A 99 -20.38 2.02 9.99
N VAL A 100 -20.44 3.16 9.28
CA VAL A 100 -19.19 3.86 8.89
C VAL A 100 -19.38 5.36 9.07
N LYS A 101 -19.34 5.82 10.32
CA LYS A 101 -19.09 7.22 10.65
C LYS A 101 -17.73 7.30 11.37
N GLY A 102 -16.82 8.13 10.85
CA GLY A 102 -15.53 8.44 11.49
C GLY A 102 -14.32 7.66 10.94
N ILE A 103 -13.43 7.24 11.84
CA ILE A 103 -12.08 6.71 11.58
C ILE A 103 -12.08 5.50 10.62
N TYR A 104 -13.13 4.67 10.66
CA TYR A 104 -13.24 3.47 9.81
C TYR A 104 -13.34 3.80 8.30
N GLY A 105 -13.89 4.97 7.95
CA GLY A 105 -13.96 5.44 6.57
C GLY A 105 -12.59 5.84 6.02
N TYR A 106 -11.76 6.50 6.83
CA TYR A 106 -10.39 6.84 6.44
C TYR A 106 -9.53 5.58 6.21
N PHE A 107 -9.68 4.55 7.05
CA PHE A 107 -8.99 3.29 6.80
C PHE A 107 -9.47 2.58 5.54
N LEU A 108 -10.74 2.71 5.15
CA LEU A 108 -11.18 2.19 3.84
C LEU A 108 -10.44 2.91 2.70
N ILE A 109 -10.35 4.24 2.75
CA ILE A 109 -9.65 5.02 1.72
C ILE A 109 -8.19 4.57 1.63
N PHE A 110 -7.48 4.44 2.76
CA PHE A 110 -6.08 3.99 2.77
C PHE A 110 -5.93 2.58 2.20
N ASN A 111 -6.82 1.65 2.55
CA ASN A 111 -6.78 0.29 2.02
C ASN A 111 -6.98 0.28 0.49
N VAL A 112 -7.93 1.06 -0.01
CA VAL A 112 -8.19 1.18 -1.46
C VAL A 112 -7.01 1.84 -2.17
N VAL A 113 -6.51 2.97 -1.65
CA VAL A 113 -5.34 3.67 -2.24
C VAL A 113 -4.13 2.76 -2.28
N PHE A 114 -3.86 2.00 -1.22
CA PHE A 114 -2.76 1.04 -1.19
C PHE A 114 -2.91 -0.03 -2.26
N VAL A 115 -4.10 -0.62 -2.39
CA VAL A 115 -4.38 -1.62 -3.43
C VAL A 115 -4.16 -1.05 -4.83
N VAL A 116 -4.70 0.15 -5.10
CA VAL A 116 -4.56 0.81 -6.40
C VAL A 116 -3.10 1.10 -6.73
N LEU A 117 -2.34 1.67 -5.78
CA LEU A 117 -0.91 1.96 -5.98
C LEU A 117 -0.11 0.69 -6.25
N LYS A 118 -0.39 -0.42 -5.54
CA LYS A 118 0.31 -1.69 -5.76
C LYS A 118 -0.04 -2.33 -7.10
N ILE A 119 -1.28 -2.18 -7.58
CA ILE A 119 -1.65 -2.60 -8.94
C ILE A 119 -0.87 -1.82 -9.99
N PHE A 120 -0.76 -0.49 -9.84
CA PHE A 120 0.03 0.34 -10.75
C PHE A 120 1.52 -0.05 -10.74
N GLU A 121 2.12 -0.24 -9.56
CA GLU A 121 3.50 -0.69 -9.44
C GLU A 121 3.73 -2.03 -10.13
N PHE A 122 2.84 -2.99 -9.90
CA PHE A 122 2.94 -4.30 -10.52
C PHE A 122 2.77 -4.22 -12.05
N TYR A 123 1.82 -3.42 -12.53
CA TYR A 123 1.62 -3.17 -13.95
C TYR A 123 2.89 -2.60 -14.61
N PHE A 124 3.46 -1.55 -14.03
CA PHE A 124 4.68 -0.94 -14.58
C PHE A 124 5.90 -1.86 -14.49
N TYR A 125 6.01 -2.65 -13.42
CA TYR A 125 7.06 -3.67 -13.32
C TYR A 125 6.98 -4.68 -14.46
N LEU A 126 5.78 -5.19 -14.77
CA LEU A 126 5.56 -6.10 -15.89
C LEU A 126 5.82 -5.44 -17.26
N ASP A 127 5.39 -4.19 -17.43
CA ASP A 127 5.63 -3.43 -18.65
C ASP A 127 7.14 -3.26 -18.91
N ILE A 128 7.94 -2.92 -17.88
CA ILE A 128 9.41 -2.88 -18.00
C ILE A 128 9.95 -4.25 -18.40
N LEU A 129 9.50 -5.32 -17.73
CA LEU A 129 10.04 -6.66 -17.96
C LEU A 129 9.73 -7.21 -19.36
N THR A 130 8.58 -6.84 -19.92
CA THR A 130 8.11 -7.35 -21.22
C THR A 130 8.54 -6.49 -22.40
N HIS A 131 8.98 -5.26 -22.18
CA HIS A 131 9.45 -4.33 -23.23
C HIS A 131 10.94 -3.95 -23.09
N ALA A 132 11.66 -4.55 -22.14
CA ALA A 132 13.13 -4.54 -22.05
C ALA A 132 13.76 -5.65 -22.92
#